data_AF-A0A1J4S9I8-F1
#
_entry.id   AF-A0A1J4S9I8-F1
#
_cell.length_a   1.000
_cell.length_b   1.000
_cell.length_c   1.000
_cell.angle_alpha   90.00
_cell.angle_beta   90.00
_cell.angle_gamma   90.00
#
_symmetry.space_group_name_H-M   'P 1'
#
loop_
_entity.id
_entity.type
_entity.pdbx_description
1 polymer ?
#
loop_
_entity_poly.entity_id
_entity_poly.type
_entity_poly.pdbx_seq_one_letter_code
_entity_poly.pdbx_strand_id
1 'polypeptide(L)'
;MTKTTDGPQIQLLVQKIREKFEPQGSDIDLLIVMNTNLKPYKQASLIRLFLDETFGVTYPIDIIVRTPESIERRIKEGDFFIKSVLEEGASL
;
A
#
# COMPACT_ATOMS: atom_id res chain seq x y z
N MET A 1 -16.52 12.52 21.58
CA MET A 1 -16.09 11.14 21.95
C MET A 1 -16.54 10.21 20.86
N THR A 2 -15.74 10.02 19.82
CA THR A 2 -16.02 9.10 18.72
C THR A 2 -15.26 7.81 18.96
N LYS A 3 -15.99 6.71 18.86
CA LYS A 3 -15.59 5.34 19.18
C LYS A 3 -14.26 4.98 18.53
N THR A 4 -13.37 4.42 19.34
CA THR A 4 -12.18 3.70 18.89
C THR A 4 -12.62 2.55 17.99
N THR A 5 -12.24 2.61 16.72
CA THR A 5 -12.29 1.47 15.82
C THR A 5 -11.06 0.62 16.09
N ASP A 6 -11.17 -0.30 17.05
CA ASP A 6 -10.18 -1.34 17.38
C ASP A 6 -10.16 -2.44 16.31
N GLY A 7 -9.86 -2.04 15.07
CA GLY A 7 -9.60 -2.92 13.95
C GLY A 7 -8.48 -2.34 13.09
N PRO A 8 -7.71 -3.15 12.34
CA PRO A 8 -6.74 -2.62 11.41
C PRO A 8 -7.47 -1.71 10.42
N GLN A 9 -7.18 -0.40 10.49
CA GLN A 9 -7.54 0.53 9.44
C GLN A 9 -6.66 0.16 8.24
N ILE A 10 -7.16 -0.73 7.38
CA ILE A 10 -6.52 -1.01 6.09
C ILE A 10 -6.90 0.18 5.21
N GLN A 11 -6.02 1.18 5.18
CA GLN A 11 -6.12 2.21 4.14
C GLN A 11 -5.29 1.71 2.96
N LEU A 12 -5.97 1.08 2.00
CA LEU A 12 -5.37 0.66 0.75
C LEU A 12 -5.30 1.87 -0.17
N LEU A 13 -4.09 2.35 -0.40
CA LEU A 13 -3.86 3.44 -1.33
C LEU A 13 -3.11 2.88 -2.53
N VAL A 14 -3.83 2.72 -3.63
CA VAL A 14 -3.32 2.22 -4.90
C VAL A 14 -2.90 3.41 -5.73
N GLN A 15 -1.59 3.65 -5.91
CA GLN A 15 -1.19 4.62 -6.91
C GLN A 15 -1.38 3.97 -8.29
N LYS A 16 -2.50 4.28 -8.95
CA LYS A 16 -2.65 4.00 -10.36
C LYS A 16 -2.05 5.20 -11.09
N ILE A 17 -0.78 5.09 -11.52
CA ILE A 17 -0.20 6.03 -12.47
C ILE A 17 -0.99 5.86 -13.77
N ARG A 18 -2.05 6.64 -13.91
CA ARG A 18 -2.83 6.72 -15.13
C ARG A 18 -2.21 7.84 -15.93
N GLU A 19 -1.37 7.50 -16.90
CA GLU A 19 -1.46 8.06 -18.26
C GLU A 19 -0.45 7.41 -19.22
N LYS A 20 -1.01 6.72 -20.22
CA LYS A 20 -0.39 6.03 -21.38
C LYS A 20 0.38 4.75 -21.08
N PHE A 21 0.28 3.80 -22.02
CA PHE A 21 0.82 2.43 -22.01
C PHE A 21 0.07 1.46 -21.10
N GLU A 22 -0.20 0.20 -21.42
CA GLU A 22 -0.32 -0.63 -22.62
C GLU A 22 -1.04 -1.88 -22.04
N PRO A 23 -1.90 -2.63 -22.74
CA PRO A 23 -2.66 -3.73 -22.13
C PRO A 23 -1.82 -4.97 -21.74
N GLN A 24 -0.49 -4.84 -21.59
CA GLN A 24 0.43 -5.94 -21.30
C GLN A 24 1.59 -5.48 -20.39
N GLY A 25 1.36 -5.39 -19.07
CA GLY A 25 2.45 -5.32 -18.09
C GLY A 25 2.63 -4.01 -17.32
N SER A 26 1.55 -3.31 -16.95
CA SER A 26 1.68 -2.22 -15.96
C SER A 26 2.05 -2.82 -14.59
N ASP A 27 3.21 -2.42 -14.07
CA ASP A 27 3.61 -2.64 -12.67
C ASP A 27 2.58 -1.94 -11.76
N ILE A 28 2.04 -2.66 -10.76
CA ILE A 28 1.11 -2.08 -9.78
C ILE A 28 1.85 -1.85 -8.47
N ASP A 29 1.93 -0.60 -8.04
CA ASP A 29 2.44 -0.23 -6.72
C ASP A 29 1.30 -0.20 -5.68
N LEU A 30 1.45 -0.97 -4.60
CA LEU A 30 0.52 -1.01 -3.48
C LEU A 30 1.18 -0.46 -2.21
N LEU A 31 0.72 0.71 -1.75
CA LEU A 31 1.00 1.18 -0.40
C LEU A 31 -0.12 0.70 0.53
N ILE A 32 0.25 -0.14 1.49
CA ILE A 32 -0.66 -0.66 2.51
C ILE A 32 -0.28 -0.07 3.85
N VAL A 33 -1.17 0.76 4.39
CA VAL A 33 -1.02 1.32 5.73
C VAL A 33 -1.77 0.42 6.72
N MET A 34 -1.06 -0.22 7.63
CA MET A 34 -1.64 -1.09 8.65
C MET A 34 -0.76 -1.23 9.90
N ASN A 35 -1.39 -1.50 11.03
CA ASN A 35 -0.67 -1.94 12.22
C ASN A 35 -0.16 -3.37 12.02
N THR A 36 1.12 -3.61 12.30
CA THR A 36 1.70 -4.95 12.27
C THR A 36 2.91 -5.03 13.22
N ASN A 37 3.06 -6.17 13.87
CA ASN A 37 4.26 -6.49 14.67
C ASN A 37 5.36 -7.14 13.82
N LEU A 38 5.08 -7.43 12.55
CA LEU A 38 6.06 -7.96 11.63
C LEU A 38 6.92 -6.85 11.03
N LYS A 39 8.13 -7.23 10.60
CA LYS A 39 8.92 -6.33 9.75
C LYS A 39 8.15 -6.05 8.45
N PRO A 40 8.13 -4.81 7.92
CA PRO A 40 7.35 -4.44 6.74
C PRO A 40 7.47 -5.39 5.55
N TYR A 41 8.70 -5.79 5.20
CA TYR A 41 8.93 -6.71 4.08
C TYR A 41 8.33 -8.11 4.32
N LYS A 42 8.27 -8.58 5.57
CA LYS A 42 7.62 -9.87 5.88
C LYS A 42 6.12 -9.77 5.72
N GLN A 43 5.51 -8.68 6.19
CA GLN A 43 4.09 -8.44 6.00
C GLN A 43 3.76 -8.33 4.50
N ALA A 44 4.59 -7.63 3.72
CA ALA A 44 4.45 -7.54 2.27
C ALA A 44 4.49 -8.92 1.59
N SER A 45 5.42 -9.80 1.96
CA SER A 45 5.49 -11.17 1.43
C SER A 45 4.24 -12.00 1.76
N LEU A 46 3.68 -11.87 2.96
CA LEU A 46 2.44 -12.57 3.33
C LEU A 46 1.24 -12.07 2.53
N ILE A 47 1.15 -10.76 2.30
CA ILE A 47 0.11 -10.17 1.46
C ILE A 47 0.27 -10.64 0.02
N ARG A 48 1.51 -10.65 -0.51
CA ARG A 48 1.80 -11.19 -1.84
C ARG A 48 1.33 -12.63 -1.99
N LEU A 49 1.69 -13.49 -1.04
CA LEU A 49 1.28 -14.90 -1.05
C LEU A 49 -0.25 -15.03 -1.03
N PHE A 50 -0.93 -14.27 -0.18
CA PHE A 50 -2.39 -14.27 -0.11
C PHE A 50 -3.02 -13.83 -1.44
N LEU A 51 -2.48 -12.81 -2.10
CA LEU A 51 -2.96 -12.34 -3.40
C LEU A 51 -2.79 -13.40 -4.49
N ASP A 52 -1.63 -14.07 -4.51
CA ASP A 52 -1.34 -15.15 -5.45
C ASP A 52 -2.30 -16.34 -5.24
N GLU A 53 -2.46 -16.80 -3.99
CA GLU A 53 -3.27 -17.98 -3.65
C GLU A 53 -4.78 -17.74 -3.80
N THR A 54 -5.25 -16.55 -3.42
CA THR A 54 -6.68 -16.26 -3.33
C THR A 54 -7.25 -15.73 -4.64
N PHE A 55 -6.49 -14.89 -5.34
CA PHE A 55 -6.97 -14.18 -6.53
C PHE A 55 -6.24 -14.58 -7.81
N GLY A 56 -5.24 -15.46 -7.73
CA GLY A 56 -4.49 -15.91 -8.90
C GLY A 56 -3.73 -14.76 -9.57
N VAL A 57 -3.22 -13.82 -8.79
CA VAL A 57 -2.47 -12.67 -9.31
C VAL A 57 -1.17 -13.15 -9.96
N THR A 58 -1.04 -12.93 -11.27
CA THR A 58 0.15 -13.34 -12.04
C THR A 58 0.99 -12.18 -12.56
N TYR A 59 0.55 -10.93 -12.35
CA TYR A 59 1.28 -9.74 -12.80
C TYR A 59 2.21 -9.20 -11.69
N PRO A 60 3.25 -8.42 -12.05
CA PRO A 60 4.12 -7.78 -11.07
C PRO A 60 3.36 -6.80 -10.19
N ILE A 61 3.61 -6.88 -8.88
CA ILE A 61 3.06 -5.96 -7.88
C ILE A 61 4.17 -5.63 -6.89
N ASP A 62 4.44 -4.34 -6.70
CA ASP A 62 5.34 -3.84 -5.68
C ASP A 62 4.55 -3.45 -4.42
N ILE A 63 4.72 -4.23 -3.35
CA ILE A 63 3.96 -4.07 -2.11
C ILE A 63 4.83 -3.39 -1.05
N ILE A 64 4.43 -2.20 -0.64
CA ILE A 64 5.05 -1.44 0.45
C ILE A 64 4.08 -1.41 1.62
N VAL A 65 4.50 -1.99 2.74
CA VAL A 65 3.73 -1.94 3.99
C VAL A 65 4.32 -0.89 4.93
N ARG A 66 3.47 -0.05 5.52
CA ARG A 66 3.86 0.94 6.55
C ARG A 66 2.85 0.94 7.69
N THR A 67 3.31 1.27 8.90
CA THR A 67 2.39 1.60 10.00
C THR A 67 1.91 3.05 9.88
N PRO A 68 0.76 3.40 10.47
CA PRO A 68 0.30 4.79 10.52
C PRO A 68 1.37 5.73 11.09
N GLU A 69 2.06 5.34 12.17
CA GLU A 69 3.11 6.16 12.78
C GLU A 69 4.31 6.35 11.83
N SER A 70 4.64 5.32 11.05
CA SER A 70 5.70 5.43 10.03
C SER A 70 5.30 6.36 8.89
N ILE A 71 4.02 6.42 8.51
CA ILE A 71 3.52 7.34 7.48
C ILE A 71 3.58 8.77 7.99
N GLU A 72 3.06 9.04 9.19
CA GLU A 72 3.11 10.37 9.79
C GLU A 72 4.53 10.91 9.90
N ARG A 73 5.47 10.04 10.33
CA ARG A 73 6.88 10.40 10.40
C ARG A 73 7.46 10.73 9.01
N ARG A 74 7.17 9.90 7.99
CA ARG A 74 7.67 10.12 6.62
C ARG A 74 7.10 11.39 5.98
N ILE A 75 5.84 11.73 6.25
CA ILE A 75 5.25 13.00 5.82
C ILE A 75 6.04 14.17 6.42
N LYS A 76 6.34 14.12 7.73
CA LYS A 76 7.12 15.17 8.41
C LYS A 76 8.55 15.28 7.89
N GLU A 77 9.13 14.16 7.47
CA GLU A 77 10.47 14.09 6.87
C GLU A 77 10.49 14.55 5.39
N GLY A 78 9.33 14.86 4.80
CA GLY A 78 9.25 15.31 3.41
C GLY A 78 9.45 14.18 2.39
N ASP A 79 9.07 12.95 2.74
CA ASP A 79 9.16 11.80 1.85
C ASP A 79 8.30 11.99 0.59
N PHE A 80 8.97 12.23 -0.54
CA PHE A 80 8.33 12.51 -1.82
C PHE A 80 7.44 11.36 -2.30
N PHE A 81 7.87 10.11 -2.10
CA PHE A 81 7.08 8.95 -2.52
C PHE A 81 5.76 8.87 -1.74
N ILE A 82 5.82 8.97 -0.41
CA ILE A 82 4.62 8.97 0.43
C ILE A 82 3.71 10.14 0.07
N LYS A 83 4.28 11.32 -0.17
CA LYS A 83 3.51 12.50 -0.57
C LYS A 83 2.80 12.28 -1.92
N SER A 84 3.52 11.84 -2.96
CA SER A 84 2.94 11.59 -4.29
C SER A 84 1.83 10.53 -4.24
N VAL A 85 2.04 9.45 -3.50
CA VAL A 85 1.01 8.40 -3.36
C VAL A 85 -0.24 8.95 -2.65
N LEU A 86 -0.08 9.79 -1.61
CA LEU A 86 -1.20 10.45 -0.90
C LEU A 86 -1.94 11.49 -1.74
N GLU A 87 -1.25 12.20 -2.63
CA GLU A 87 -1.83 13.26 -3.46
C GLU A 87 -2.46 12.73 -4.75
N GLU A 88 -1.86 11.72 -5.37
CA GLU A 88 -2.21 11.24 -6.72
C GLU A 88 -2.74 9.80 -6.73
N GLY A 89 -2.66 9.10 -5.61
CA GLY A 89 -3.10 7.71 -5.51
C GLY A 89 -4.62 7.56 -5.52
N ALA A 90 -5.09 6.45 -6.11
CA ALA A 90 -6.47 6.01 -6.01
C ALA A 90 -6.66 5.26 -4.68
N SER A 91 -7.55 5.77 -3.83
CA SER A 91 -8.03 5.00 -2.66
C SER A 91 -9.07 3.99 -3.13
N LEU A 92 -9.02 2.75 -2.63
CA LEU A 92 -10.02 1.71 -2.87
C LEU A 92 -10.91 1.49 -1.63
#